data_AF-A0A0U5NRC1-F1
#
_entry.id   AF-A0A0U5NRC1-F1
#
_cell.length_a   1.000
_cell.length_b   1.000
_cell.length_c   1.000
_cell.angle_alpha   90.00
_cell.angle_beta   90.00
_cell.angle_gamma   90.00
#
_symmetry.space_group_name_H-M   'P 1'
#
loop_
_entity.id
_entity.type
_entity.pdbx_description
1 polymer ?
#
loop_
_entity_poly.entity_id
_entity_poly.type
_entity_poly.pdbx_seq_one_letter_code
_entity_poly.pdbx_strand_id
1 'polypeptide(L)'
;MGSEKINKNKMKIWLELGLAILLVAGIGIGSNSGAFERKIEQKRTEQASSKGAYEKAEAENAAAKAENNEETEDKDKQDAKQTEEVIAQGQYPIMGKSPVTVDQMVKFFKSSGKQYPAKELQEGGADNIETFCQMFYDEAAAEGVRPEVAFVQTMKETGFLQYGGDASIRQFNFAGLGTTGGGVPGESFADVRIGIRAQIQHLKAYATGDALNQECVDDRYEYVTKGCAPYVEWLGQKENPGGYGWATAERYGYSIVDMIAKLKTLN
;
A
#
# COMPACT_ATOMS: atom_id res chain seq x y z
N MET A 1 -8.07 37.24 -3.85
CA MET A 1 -6.91 36.59 -4.51
C MET A 1 -6.78 35.08 -4.24
N GLY A 2 -7.79 34.40 -3.65
CA GLY A 2 -7.71 32.97 -3.30
C GLY A 2 -8.39 31.98 -4.25
N SER A 3 -9.37 32.40 -5.07
CA SER A 3 -10.12 31.48 -5.93
C SER A 3 -9.44 31.18 -7.28
N GLU A 4 -8.66 32.11 -7.83
CA GLU A 4 -7.96 31.91 -9.11
C GLU A 4 -6.80 30.91 -9.02
N LYS A 5 -6.11 30.82 -7.87
CA LYS A 5 -5.00 29.87 -7.68
C LYS A 5 -5.50 28.42 -7.58
N ILE A 6 -6.63 28.19 -6.92
CA ILE A 6 -7.25 26.87 -6.80
C ILE A 6 -7.72 26.36 -8.17
N ASN A 7 -8.26 27.25 -9.01
CA ASN A 7 -8.71 26.89 -10.35
C ASN A 7 -7.54 26.58 -11.31
N LYS A 8 -6.40 27.28 -11.18
CA LYS A 8 -5.19 26.98 -11.96
C LYS A 8 -4.56 25.63 -11.57
N ASN A 9 -4.54 25.26 -10.29
CA ASN A 9 -4.07 23.94 -9.87
C ASN A 9 -4.99 22.82 -10.34
N LYS A 10 -6.32 23.01 -10.28
CA LYS A 10 -7.27 22.03 -10.83
C LYS A 10 -7.11 21.89 -12.36
N MET A 11 -6.96 22.98 -13.10
CA MET A 11 -6.72 22.90 -14.56
C MET A 11 -5.36 22.25 -14.92
N LYS A 12 -4.32 22.42 -14.11
CA LYS A 12 -3.01 21.77 -14.32
C LYS A 12 -3.09 20.25 -14.12
N ILE A 13 -3.82 19.79 -13.10
CA ILE A 13 -4.07 18.35 -12.85
C ILE A 13 -4.89 17.72 -13.99
N TRP A 14 -5.85 18.46 -14.55
CA TRP A 14 -6.63 18.03 -15.72
C TRP A 14 -5.82 17.98 -17.03
N LEU A 15 -4.74 18.77 -17.16
CA LEU A 15 -3.85 18.76 -18.33
C LEU A 15 -2.80 17.64 -18.28
N GLU A 16 -2.32 17.25 -17.09
CA GLU A 16 -1.31 16.18 -16.93
C GLU A 16 -1.92 14.77 -17.06
N LEU A 17 -3.17 14.56 -16.60
CA LEU A 17 -3.96 13.36 -16.94
C LEU A 17 -4.21 13.23 -18.46
N GLY A 18 -4.14 14.34 -19.19
CA GLY A 18 -4.19 14.38 -20.65
C GLY A 18 -2.86 14.02 -21.35
N LEU A 19 -1.72 14.15 -20.67
CA LEU A 19 -0.40 13.90 -21.25
C LEU A 19 0.08 12.44 -21.07
N ALA A 20 -0.32 11.76 -19.99
CA ALA A 20 0.01 10.34 -19.78
C ALA A 20 -0.70 9.38 -20.76
N ILE A 21 -1.59 9.89 -21.63
CA ILE A 21 -2.24 9.14 -22.72
C ILE A 21 -1.56 9.39 -24.09
N LEU A 22 -0.60 10.33 -24.19
CA LEU A 22 0.07 10.68 -25.45
C LEU A 22 1.48 10.07 -25.60
N LEU A 23 1.64 8.79 -25.27
CA LEU A 23 2.75 7.96 -25.77
C LEU A 23 2.29 6.75 -26.59
N VAL A 24 1.12 6.85 -27.22
CA VAL A 24 0.75 5.99 -28.36
C VAL A 24 0.12 6.86 -29.44
N ALA A 25 0.94 7.55 -30.21
CA ALA A 25 0.54 8.15 -31.48
C ALA A 25 1.62 7.91 -32.54
N GLY A 26 1.89 6.62 -32.78
CA GLY A 26 2.43 6.16 -34.04
C GLY A 26 1.29 5.80 -34.98
N ILE A 27 1.08 6.65 -35.99
CA ILE A 27 0.41 6.40 -37.29
C ILE A 27 -1.13 6.47 -37.32
N GLY A 28 -1.64 7.38 -38.17
CA GLY A 28 -2.83 7.12 -38.98
C GLY A 28 -3.96 8.15 -38.88
N ILE A 29 -3.94 9.17 -39.74
CA ILE A 29 -5.13 9.99 -40.04
C ILE A 29 -6.14 9.08 -40.74
N GLY A 30 -7.27 8.82 -40.08
CA GLY A 30 -8.42 8.10 -40.64
C GLY A 30 -9.68 8.43 -39.85
N SER A 31 -10.57 9.21 -40.45
CA SER A 31 -11.83 9.67 -39.87
C SER A 31 -12.69 8.51 -39.35
N ASN A 32 -12.86 8.41 -38.03
CA ASN A 32 -13.86 7.53 -37.43
C ASN A 32 -14.39 8.14 -36.11
N SER A 33 -15.10 9.27 -36.22
CA SER A 33 -15.57 10.10 -35.09
C SER A 33 -16.37 9.29 -34.05
N GLY A 34 -17.12 8.27 -34.47
CA GLY A 34 -17.92 7.43 -33.56
C GLY A 34 -17.13 6.38 -32.75
N ALA A 35 -15.86 6.09 -33.09
CA ALA A 35 -15.01 5.22 -32.27
C ALA A 35 -14.33 5.99 -31.14
N PHE A 36 -14.04 7.27 -31.39
CA PHE A 36 -13.46 8.19 -30.41
C PHE A 36 -14.49 8.59 -29.34
N GLU A 37 -15.71 8.94 -29.75
CA GLU A 37 -16.80 9.26 -28.81
C GLU A 37 -17.16 8.06 -27.91
N ARG A 38 -17.25 6.84 -28.47
CA ARG A 38 -17.47 5.63 -27.67
C ARG A 38 -16.35 5.37 -26.65
N LYS A 39 -15.08 5.60 -27.01
CA LYS A 39 -13.96 5.51 -26.07
C LYS A 39 -14.03 6.57 -24.96
N ILE A 40 -14.55 7.76 -25.26
CA ILE A 40 -14.76 8.83 -24.26
C ILE A 40 -15.89 8.46 -23.31
N GLU A 41 -17.04 8.01 -23.83
CA GLU A 41 -18.19 7.57 -23.04
C GLU A 41 -17.83 6.41 -22.10
N GLN A 42 -17.09 5.43 -22.62
CA GLN A 42 -16.59 4.29 -21.86
C GLN A 42 -15.66 4.74 -20.73
N LYS A 43 -14.68 5.61 -21.01
CA LYS A 43 -13.79 6.18 -19.99
C LYS A 43 -14.54 7.01 -18.93
N ARG A 44 -15.57 7.77 -19.32
CA ARG A 44 -16.40 8.54 -18.37
C ARG A 44 -17.19 7.62 -17.44
N THR A 45 -17.70 6.51 -17.97
CA THR A 45 -18.43 5.52 -17.19
C THR A 45 -17.51 4.77 -16.22
N GLU A 46 -16.32 4.38 -16.67
CA GLU A 46 -15.27 3.77 -15.84
C GLU A 46 -14.77 4.73 -14.73
N GLN A 47 -14.67 6.02 -15.02
CA GLN A 47 -14.33 7.04 -14.01
C GLN A 47 -15.45 7.25 -12.99
N ALA A 48 -16.72 7.21 -13.40
CA ALA A 48 -17.85 7.33 -12.49
C ALA A 48 -18.00 6.11 -11.58
N SER A 49 -17.81 4.89 -12.12
CA SER A 49 -17.88 3.65 -11.34
C SER A 49 -16.73 3.51 -10.35
N SER A 50 -15.49 3.84 -10.75
CA SER A 50 -14.32 3.85 -9.85
C SER A 50 -14.49 4.88 -8.74
N LYS A 51 -14.98 6.09 -9.05
CA LYS A 51 -15.27 7.11 -8.03
C LYS A 51 -16.27 6.63 -6.98
N GLY A 52 -17.38 6.00 -7.40
CA GLY A 52 -18.37 5.43 -6.47
C GLY A 52 -17.80 4.29 -5.62
N ALA A 53 -16.91 3.46 -6.19
CA ALA A 53 -16.22 2.40 -5.45
C ALA A 53 -15.27 2.96 -4.39
N TYR A 54 -14.52 4.02 -4.70
CA TYR A 54 -13.61 4.67 -3.74
C TYR A 54 -14.36 5.40 -2.61
N GLU A 55 -15.41 6.16 -2.93
CA GLU A 55 -16.23 6.86 -1.91
C GLU A 55 -16.88 5.87 -0.93
N LYS A 56 -17.32 4.71 -1.45
CA LYS A 56 -17.85 3.63 -0.62
C LYS A 56 -16.77 2.99 0.26
N ALA A 57 -15.60 2.70 -0.31
CA ALA A 57 -14.47 2.12 0.43
C ALA A 57 -13.95 3.05 1.53
N GLU A 58 -13.91 4.34 1.26
CA GLU A 58 -13.53 5.36 2.25
C GLU A 58 -14.55 5.42 3.40
N ALA A 59 -15.85 5.39 3.10
CA ALA A 59 -16.91 5.37 4.11
C ALA A 59 -16.88 4.09 4.98
N GLU A 60 -16.67 2.93 4.37
CA GLU A 60 -16.55 1.64 5.07
C GLU A 60 -15.33 1.63 6.01
N ASN A 61 -14.18 2.13 5.54
CA ASN A 61 -12.98 2.26 6.36
C ASN A 61 -13.12 3.31 7.48
N ALA A 62 -13.82 4.42 7.22
CA ALA A 62 -14.08 5.45 8.23
C ALA A 62 -15.02 4.93 9.34
N ALA A 63 -16.05 4.16 8.98
CA ALA A 63 -16.95 3.53 9.95
C ALA A 63 -16.21 2.54 10.85
N ALA A 64 -15.34 1.69 10.29
CA ALA A 64 -14.52 0.75 11.06
C ALA A 64 -13.55 1.44 12.04
N LYS A 65 -13.07 2.65 11.71
CA LYS A 65 -12.25 3.47 12.62
C LYS A 65 -13.08 4.04 13.78
N ALA A 66 -14.35 4.43 13.55
CA ALA A 66 -15.19 5.14 14.50
C ALA A 66 -15.83 4.25 15.58
N GLU A 67 -16.21 3.02 15.24
CA GLU A 67 -16.85 2.06 16.17
C GLU A 67 -15.92 1.56 17.30
N ASN A 68 -14.64 1.95 17.26
CA ASN A 68 -13.57 1.42 18.09
C ASN A 68 -13.02 2.43 19.14
N ASN A 69 -13.71 3.55 19.32
CA ASN A 69 -13.35 4.66 20.22
C ASN A 69 -14.29 4.84 21.43
N GLU A 70 -15.26 3.96 21.67
CA GLU A 70 -16.01 3.96 22.94
C GLU A 70 -15.26 3.11 23.99
N GLU A 71 -14.65 3.79 24.96
CA GLU A 71 -14.12 3.18 26.18
C GLU A 71 -15.24 2.47 26.95
N THR A 72 -15.00 1.24 27.38
CA THR A 72 -15.65 0.73 28.60
C THR A 72 -14.67 -0.14 29.39
N GLU A 73 -14.44 0.29 30.62
CA GLU A 73 -13.64 -0.36 31.64
C GLU A 73 -14.28 -1.67 32.13
N ASP A 74 -13.41 -2.68 32.30
CA ASP A 74 -13.40 -3.74 33.31
C ASP A 74 -14.53 -4.82 33.35
N LYS A 75 -14.22 -6.06 32.89
CA LYS A 75 -14.02 -7.27 33.74
C LYS A 75 -13.94 -8.59 32.95
N ASP A 76 -12.86 -9.31 33.24
CA ASP A 76 -12.62 -10.76 33.29
C ASP A 76 -13.40 -11.78 32.41
N LYS A 77 -12.60 -12.56 31.65
CA LYS A 77 -12.76 -13.97 31.22
C LYS A 77 -14.12 -14.45 30.68
N GLN A 78 -14.22 -14.59 29.36
CA GLN A 78 -14.20 -15.89 28.65
C GLN A 78 -14.48 -15.70 27.15
N ASP A 79 -13.91 -16.63 26.39
CA ASP A 79 -14.10 -16.92 24.97
C ASP A 79 -13.48 -15.97 23.93
N ALA A 80 -12.46 -16.54 23.28
CA ALA A 80 -11.82 -16.14 22.05
C ALA A 80 -12.82 -16.09 20.88
N LYS A 81 -13.74 -15.15 20.92
CA LYS A 81 -14.46 -14.69 19.73
C LYS A 81 -13.62 -13.60 19.07
N GLN A 82 -12.71 -14.08 18.24
CA GLN A 82 -11.93 -13.34 17.26
C GLN A 82 -12.73 -12.13 16.76
N THR A 83 -12.26 -10.93 17.11
CA THR A 83 -12.82 -9.68 16.60
C THR A 83 -12.46 -9.58 15.12
N GLU A 84 -13.27 -10.22 14.28
CA GLU A 84 -13.30 -9.95 12.84
C GLU A 84 -13.77 -8.51 12.66
N GLU A 85 -12.79 -7.60 12.63
CA GLU A 85 -13.00 -6.22 12.19
C GLU A 85 -13.62 -6.27 10.78
N VAL A 86 -14.75 -5.57 10.66
CA VAL A 86 -15.76 -5.72 9.61
C VAL A 86 -15.14 -5.71 8.21
N ILE A 87 -15.09 -6.88 7.59
CA ILE A 87 -14.73 -7.07 6.19
C ILE A 87 -15.89 -6.54 5.35
N ALA A 88 -15.83 -5.29 4.92
CA ALA A 88 -16.76 -4.83 3.91
C ALA A 88 -16.50 -5.59 2.59
N GLN A 89 -17.49 -6.38 2.16
CA GLN A 89 -17.50 -7.13 0.91
C GLN A 89 -16.39 -8.18 0.68
N GLY A 90 -15.73 -8.70 1.71
CA GLY A 90 -14.68 -9.70 1.53
C GLY A 90 -13.27 -9.15 1.24
N GLN A 91 -13.06 -7.83 1.29
CA GLN A 91 -11.78 -7.18 0.97
C GLN A 91 -10.98 -6.82 2.22
N TYR A 92 -9.65 -6.86 2.12
CA TYR A 92 -8.75 -6.62 3.25
C TYR A 92 -8.30 -5.15 3.30
N PRO A 93 -8.67 -4.36 4.32
CA PRO A 93 -8.29 -2.95 4.40
C PRO A 93 -6.80 -2.76 4.64
N ILE A 94 -6.21 -1.68 4.09
CA ILE A 94 -4.81 -1.30 4.38
C ILE A 94 -4.70 -0.53 5.70
N MET A 95 -5.69 0.31 5.99
CA MET A 95 -5.75 1.11 7.22
C MET A 95 -6.51 0.37 8.33
N GLY A 96 -6.28 0.75 9.59
CA GLY A 96 -7.08 0.30 10.73
C GLY A 96 -6.27 -0.39 11.82
N LYS A 97 -6.97 -0.86 12.86
CA LYS A 97 -6.33 -1.61 13.94
C LYS A 97 -5.90 -2.98 13.43
N SER A 98 -4.88 -3.55 14.06
CA SER A 98 -4.40 -4.87 13.73
C SER A 98 -4.46 -5.78 14.95
N PRO A 99 -5.00 -7.00 14.82
CA PRO A 99 -4.90 -8.02 15.87
C PRO A 99 -3.55 -8.76 15.84
N VAL A 100 -2.69 -8.49 14.85
CA VAL A 100 -1.42 -9.19 14.67
C VAL A 100 -0.41 -8.70 15.69
N THR A 101 0.33 -9.63 16.32
CA THR A 101 1.42 -9.28 17.25
C THR A 101 2.79 -9.35 16.57
N VAL A 102 3.78 -8.68 17.17
CA VAL A 102 5.19 -8.80 16.75
C VAL A 102 5.66 -10.25 16.78
N ASP A 103 5.25 -11.04 17.78
CA ASP A 103 5.56 -12.47 17.85
C ASP A 103 5.02 -13.25 16.65
N GLN A 104 3.82 -12.93 16.16
CA GLN A 104 3.26 -13.56 14.96
C GLN A 104 4.06 -13.20 13.71
N MET A 105 4.49 -11.94 13.58
CA MET A 105 5.36 -11.50 12.48
C MET A 105 6.71 -12.22 12.50
N VAL A 106 7.33 -12.36 13.68
CA VAL A 106 8.58 -13.09 13.87
C VAL A 106 8.41 -14.57 13.51
N LYS A 107 7.33 -15.21 13.99
CA LYS A 107 7.01 -16.61 13.66
C LYS A 107 6.78 -16.78 12.17
N PHE A 108 6.13 -15.82 11.51
CA PHE A 108 5.90 -15.85 10.08
C PHE A 108 7.20 -15.81 9.29
N PHE A 109 8.13 -14.92 9.64
CA PHE A 109 9.46 -14.91 9.02
C PHE A 109 10.17 -16.25 9.24
N LYS A 110 10.22 -16.75 10.48
CA LYS A 110 10.88 -18.01 10.83
C LYS A 110 10.26 -19.21 10.08
N SER A 111 8.95 -19.19 9.82
CA SER A 111 8.24 -20.25 9.07
C SER A 111 8.69 -20.39 7.62
N SER A 112 9.31 -19.34 7.04
CA SER A 112 9.85 -19.40 5.68
C SER A 112 11.11 -20.27 5.55
N GLY A 113 11.76 -20.59 6.68
CA GLY A 113 13.05 -21.28 6.73
C GLY A 113 14.23 -20.42 6.27
N LYS A 114 14.01 -19.13 5.96
CA LYS A 114 15.10 -18.21 5.57
C LYS A 114 15.88 -17.71 6.77
N GLN A 115 17.17 -17.47 6.56
CA GLN A 115 18.04 -16.89 7.57
C GLN A 115 17.84 -15.36 7.61
N TYR A 116 17.78 -14.81 8.82
CA TYR A 116 17.72 -13.37 9.00
C TYR A 116 19.09 -12.74 8.66
N PRO A 117 19.16 -11.75 7.75
CA PRO A 117 20.42 -11.14 7.33
C PRO A 117 20.91 -10.08 8.34
N ALA A 118 21.25 -10.55 9.55
CA ALA A 118 21.67 -9.70 10.66
C ALA A 118 22.88 -8.83 10.31
N LYS A 119 23.82 -9.36 9.52
CA LYS A 119 25.05 -8.65 9.16
C LYS A 119 24.79 -7.35 8.42
N GLU A 120 23.82 -7.36 7.50
CA GLU A 120 23.46 -6.21 6.67
C GLU A 120 22.47 -5.30 7.41
N LEU A 121 21.47 -5.86 8.10
CA LEU A 121 20.43 -5.05 8.73
C LEU A 121 20.85 -4.39 10.05
N GLN A 122 21.85 -4.93 10.76
CA GLN A 122 22.41 -4.26 11.93
C GLN A 122 23.02 -2.90 11.58
N GLU A 123 23.51 -2.70 10.34
CA GLU A 123 24.09 -1.43 9.91
C GLU A 123 23.04 -0.32 9.84
N GLY A 124 21.77 -0.68 9.65
CA GLY A 124 20.62 0.23 9.70
C GLY A 124 19.80 0.08 10.99
N GLY A 125 20.36 -0.53 12.05
CA GLY A 125 19.76 -0.57 13.39
C GLY A 125 18.78 -1.71 13.66
N ALA A 126 18.65 -2.70 12.79
CA ALA A 126 17.86 -3.92 13.05
C ALA A 126 18.79 -5.14 13.09
N ASP A 127 19.33 -5.41 14.26
CA ASP A 127 20.29 -6.49 14.52
C ASP A 127 19.65 -7.89 14.53
N ASN A 128 18.35 -7.98 14.80
CA ASN A 128 17.59 -9.23 14.85
C ASN A 128 16.16 -9.06 14.30
N ILE A 129 15.49 -10.20 14.03
CA ILE A 129 14.16 -10.22 13.43
C ILE A 129 13.10 -9.61 14.35
N GLU A 130 13.24 -9.77 15.66
CA GLU A 130 12.33 -9.19 16.66
C GLU A 130 12.35 -7.65 16.57
N THR A 131 13.55 -7.05 16.49
CA THR A 131 13.73 -5.60 16.32
C THR A 131 13.16 -5.11 15.00
N PHE A 132 13.40 -5.85 13.91
CA PHE A 132 12.85 -5.53 12.60
C PHE A 132 11.31 -5.55 12.59
N CYS A 133 10.69 -6.58 13.16
CA CYS A 133 9.24 -6.70 13.27
C CYS A 133 8.65 -5.60 14.17
N GLN A 134 9.32 -5.25 15.27
CA GLN A 134 8.90 -4.15 16.14
C GLN A 134 8.94 -2.81 15.40
N MET A 135 9.98 -2.53 14.61
CA MET A 135 10.05 -1.32 13.79
C MET A 135 8.89 -1.21 12.80
N PHE A 136 8.53 -2.32 12.13
CA PHE A 136 7.34 -2.36 11.26
C PHE A 136 6.05 -2.06 12.03
N TYR A 137 5.89 -2.66 13.21
CA TYR A 137 4.71 -2.45 14.03
C TYR A 137 4.57 -0.98 14.44
N ASP A 138 5.64 -0.39 14.96
CA ASP A 138 5.65 0.98 15.46
C ASP A 138 5.35 2.00 14.35
N GLU A 139 6.08 1.92 13.23
CA GLU A 139 5.92 2.87 12.13
C GLU A 139 4.53 2.72 11.48
N ALA A 140 4.01 1.50 11.35
CA ALA A 140 2.72 1.27 10.73
C ALA A 140 1.58 1.76 11.62
N ALA A 141 1.64 1.44 12.92
CA ALA A 141 0.68 1.93 13.91
C ALA A 141 0.66 3.46 13.98
N ALA A 142 1.83 4.11 13.91
CA ALA A 142 1.93 5.56 13.95
C ALA A 142 1.26 6.26 12.75
N GLU A 143 1.22 5.62 11.57
CA GLU A 143 0.50 6.12 10.39
C GLU A 143 -0.93 5.58 10.26
N GLY A 144 -1.34 4.63 11.12
CA GLY A 144 -2.64 3.96 11.08
C GLY A 144 -2.76 2.89 9.99
N VAL A 145 -1.62 2.45 9.43
CA VAL A 145 -1.52 1.32 8.50
C VAL A 145 -1.45 0.03 9.30
N ARG A 146 -2.10 -1.02 8.83
CA ARG A 146 -2.02 -2.36 9.44
C ARG A 146 -0.59 -2.91 9.31
N PRO A 147 0.13 -3.21 10.43
CA PRO A 147 1.50 -3.72 10.39
C PRO A 147 1.69 -4.96 9.52
N GLU A 148 0.74 -5.90 9.56
CA GLU A 148 0.75 -7.13 8.81
C GLU A 148 0.71 -6.90 7.30
N VAL A 149 0.08 -5.83 6.83
CA VAL A 149 0.01 -5.49 5.39
C VAL A 149 1.39 -5.10 4.90
N ALA A 150 2.02 -4.13 5.54
CA ALA A 150 3.35 -3.65 5.16
C ALA A 150 4.40 -4.76 5.29
N PHE A 151 4.39 -5.47 6.42
CA PHE A 151 5.37 -6.53 6.68
C PHE A 151 5.24 -7.72 5.72
N VAL A 152 4.02 -8.21 5.45
CA VAL A 152 3.82 -9.31 4.50
C VAL A 152 4.17 -8.89 3.08
N GLN A 153 3.82 -7.66 2.69
CA GLN A 153 4.24 -7.11 1.41
C GLN A 153 5.77 -7.11 1.31
N THR A 154 6.51 -6.67 2.33
CA THR A 154 7.97 -6.74 2.34
C THR A 154 8.49 -8.16 2.14
N MET A 155 7.91 -9.15 2.82
CA MET A 155 8.32 -10.55 2.63
C MET A 155 8.09 -11.04 1.21
N LYS A 156 7.01 -10.58 0.56
CA LYS A 156 6.73 -10.87 -0.84
C LYS A 156 7.74 -10.20 -1.78
N GLU A 157 7.96 -8.89 -1.62
CA GLU A 157 8.84 -8.08 -2.48
C GLU A 157 10.30 -8.51 -2.40
N THR A 158 10.77 -8.83 -1.20
CA THR A 158 12.19 -9.16 -0.95
C THR A 158 12.48 -10.65 -0.98
N GLY A 159 11.47 -11.49 -1.17
CA GLY A 159 11.62 -12.95 -1.03
C GLY A 159 12.09 -13.35 0.37
N PHE A 160 11.46 -12.79 1.41
CA PHE A 160 11.80 -12.95 2.83
C PHE A 160 13.21 -12.45 3.16
N LEU A 161 13.48 -11.18 2.83
CA LEU A 161 14.74 -10.46 3.08
C LEU A 161 15.96 -11.08 2.39
N GLN A 162 15.76 -11.96 1.42
CA GLN A 162 16.87 -12.58 0.69
C GLN A 162 17.32 -11.72 -0.50
N TYR A 163 16.41 -10.90 -1.02
CA TYR A 163 16.58 -10.14 -2.26
C TYR A 163 16.93 -11.07 -3.44
N GLY A 164 16.91 -10.56 -4.67
CA GLY A 164 17.09 -11.41 -5.85
C GLY A 164 16.87 -10.72 -7.19
N GLY A 165 16.33 -9.50 -7.17
CA GLY A 165 16.29 -8.59 -8.31
C GLY A 165 17.37 -7.51 -8.20
N ASP A 166 17.05 -6.34 -8.76
CA ASP A 166 17.99 -5.21 -8.85
C ASP A 166 18.23 -4.50 -7.50
N ALA A 167 17.31 -4.64 -6.55
CA ALA A 167 17.43 -4.05 -5.22
C ALA A 167 18.36 -4.87 -4.32
N SER A 168 19.15 -4.16 -3.52
CA SER A 168 20.03 -4.70 -2.49
C SER A 168 19.46 -4.45 -1.09
N ILE A 169 19.70 -5.38 -0.18
CA ILE A 169 19.34 -5.23 1.23
C ILE A 169 19.95 -3.99 1.90
N ARG A 170 21.13 -3.55 1.43
CA ARG A 170 21.84 -2.36 1.96
C ARG A 170 21.17 -1.05 1.56
N GLN A 171 20.20 -1.07 0.65
CA GLN A 171 19.39 0.12 0.35
C GLN A 171 18.32 0.36 1.40
N PHE A 172 18.03 -0.63 2.27
CA PHE A 172 16.89 -0.62 3.18
C PHE A 172 15.56 -0.33 2.47
N ASN A 173 15.48 -0.65 1.18
CA ASN A 173 14.27 -0.52 0.38
C ASN A 173 13.52 -1.85 0.43
N PHE A 174 12.49 -1.88 1.29
CA PHE A 174 11.76 -3.09 1.63
C PHE A 174 10.55 -3.35 0.72
N ALA A 175 10.27 -2.45 -0.22
CA ALA A 175 9.07 -2.49 -1.04
C ALA A 175 9.33 -2.23 -2.54
N GLY A 176 10.60 -2.17 -2.95
CA GLY A 176 10.98 -1.93 -4.34
C GLY A 176 10.63 -0.52 -4.83
N LEU A 177 10.61 0.47 -3.94
CA LEU A 177 10.29 1.85 -4.30
C LEU A 177 11.29 2.37 -5.33
N GLY A 178 10.79 2.79 -6.50
CA GLY A 178 11.62 3.30 -7.59
C GLY A 178 12.39 2.24 -8.38
N THR A 179 12.24 0.95 -8.08
CA THR A 179 12.83 -0.12 -8.89
C THR A 179 12.06 -0.25 -10.21
N THR A 180 12.74 -0.21 -11.36
CA THR A 180 12.09 -0.33 -12.68
C THR A 180 12.43 -1.61 -13.44
N GLY A 181 13.30 -2.47 -12.87
CA GLY A 181 13.89 -3.58 -13.61
C GLY A 181 15.06 -3.11 -14.50
N GLY A 182 15.85 -4.07 -14.99
CA GLY A 182 16.94 -3.80 -15.93
C GLY A 182 18.20 -3.21 -15.28
N GLY A 183 18.43 -3.47 -13.99
CA GLY A 183 19.58 -3.00 -13.24
C GLY A 183 19.39 -1.67 -12.53
N VAL A 184 18.16 -1.11 -12.51
CA VAL A 184 17.85 0.12 -11.76
C VAL A 184 17.45 -0.27 -10.33
N PRO A 185 18.30 0.00 -9.32
CA PRO A 185 18.12 -0.53 -7.97
C PRO A 185 16.98 0.15 -7.19
N GLY A 186 16.52 1.32 -7.62
CA GLY A 186 15.51 2.13 -6.91
C GLY A 186 16.08 2.96 -5.76
N GLU A 187 15.19 3.41 -4.88
CA GLU A 187 15.53 4.29 -3.76
C GLU A 187 16.42 3.60 -2.73
N SER A 188 17.16 4.40 -1.96
CA SER A 188 17.96 3.96 -0.81
C SER A 188 17.69 4.85 0.40
N PHE A 189 17.56 4.23 1.56
CA PHE A 189 17.23 4.93 2.80
C PHE A 189 18.41 4.87 3.78
N ALA A 190 18.44 5.84 4.70
CA ALA A 190 19.56 6.00 5.63
C ALA A 190 19.70 4.83 6.61
N ASP A 191 18.58 4.26 7.03
CA ASP A 191 18.51 3.14 7.97
C ASP A 191 17.24 2.31 7.75
N VAL A 192 17.13 1.20 8.50
CA VAL A 192 15.99 0.27 8.38
C VAL A 192 14.67 0.95 8.72
N ARG A 193 14.64 1.79 9.77
CA ARG A 193 13.41 2.45 10.22
C ARG A 193 12.90 3.46 9.19
N ILE A 194 13.79 4.23 8.56
CA ILE A 194 13.42 5.16 7.49
C ILE A 194 12.90 4.43 6.25
N GLY A 195 13.53 3.31 5.87
CA GLY A 195 13.05 2.49 4.75
C GLY A 195 11.68 1.88 4.98
N ILE A 196 11.43 1.40 6.20
CA ILE A 196 10.11 0.92 6.64
C ILE A 196 9.08 2.04 6.58
N ARG A 197 9.40 3.21 7.13
CA ARG A 197 8.52 4.38 7.12
C ARG A 197 8.15 4.80 5.70
N ALA A 198 9.10 4.83 4.77
CA ALA A 198 8.85 5.19 3.38
C ALA A 198 7.79 4.26 2.74
N GLN A 199 7.91 2.94 2.94
CA GLN A 199 6.90 1.98 2.47
C GLN A 199 5.53 2.25 3.09
N ILE A 200 5.46 2.49 4.41
CA ILE A 200 4.21 2.73 5.12
C ILE A 200 3.52 4.01 4.64
N GLN A 201 4.29 5.07 4.41
CA GLN A 201 3.77 6.31 3.84
C GLN A 201 3.23 6.08 2.43
N HIS A 202 3.91 5.27 1.62
CA HIS A 202 3.44 4.89 0.29
C HIS A 202 2.11 4.11 0.36
N LEU A 203 2.00 3.13 1.27
CA LEU A 203 0.75 2.39 1.51
C LEU A 203 -0.38 3.31 2.00
N LYS A 204 -0.09 4.25 2.90
CA LYS A 204 -1.08 5.24 3.37
C LYS A 204 -1.55 6.13 2.21
N ALA A 205 -0.65 6.55 1.33
CA ALA A 205 -1.02 7.30 0.13
C ALA A 205 -1.97 6.51 -0.78
N TYR A 206 -1.72 5.23 -1.00
CA TYR A 206 -2.66 4.37 -1.71
C TYR A 206 -4.00 4.29 -0.99
N ALA A 207 -3.98 4.16 0.33
CA ALA A 207 -5.18 3.79 1.08
C ALA A 207 -6.13 4.96 1.40
N THR A 208 -5.62 6.18 1.54
CA THR A 208 -6.41 7.34 1.99
C THR A 208 -5.86 8.67 1.45
N GLY A 209 -6.71 9.71 1.51
CA GLY A 209 -6.32 11.12 1.34
C GLY A 209 -5.84 11.82 2.61
N ASP A 210 -5.82 11.12 3.75
CA ASP A 210 -5.37 11.66 5.03
C ASP A 210 -3.90 12.10 4.99
N ALA A 211 -3.57 13.19 5.69
CA ALA A 211 -2.20 13.63 5.86
C ALA A 211 -1.35 12.61 6.62
N LEU A 212 -0.04 12.60 6.34
CA LEU A 212 0.94 11.85 7.11
C LEU A 212 0.99 12.36 8.56
N ASN A 213 1.19 11.43 9.50
CA ASN A 213 1.34 11.75 10.91
C ASN A 213 2.82 12.05 11.26
N GLN A 214 3.74 11.55 10.44
CA GLN A 214 5.17 11.77 10.56
C GLN A 214 5.74 12.55 9.36
N GLU A 215 6.98 13.01 9.49
CA GLU A 215 7.72 13.63 8.38
C GLU A 215 7.79 12.69 7.18
N CYS A 216 7.50 13.23 6.00
CA CYS A 216 7.56 12.48 4.74
C CYS A 216 9.01 12.12 4.40
N VAL A 217 9.29 10.83 4.25
CA VAL A 217 10.60 10.28 3.83
C VAL A 217 10.51 9.47 2.54
N ASP A 218 9.30 9.24 2.04
CA ASP A 218 9.06 8.65 0.72
C ASP A 218 9.14 9.73 -0.37
N ASP A 219 10.25 9.79 -1.10
CA ASP A 219 10.46 10.72 -2.22
C ASP A 219 9.43 10.54 -3.35
N ARG A 220 8.73 9.39 -3.38
CA ARG A 220 7.72 9.07 -4.38
C ARG A 220 6.30 9.32 -3.88
N TYR A 221 6.13 9.80 -2.65
CA TYR A 221 4.83 9.98 -2.02
C TYR A 221 3.89 10.81 -2.89
N GLU A 222 4.38 11.94 -3.43
CA GLU A 222 3.61 12.86 -4.27
C GLU A 222 3.18 12.29 -5.63
N TYR A 223 3.79 11.18 -6.08
CA TYR A 223 3.42 10.52 -7.34
C TYR A 223 2.22 9.58 -7.21
N VAL A 224 1.82 9.24 -5.98
CA VAL A 224 0.68 8.36 -5.71
C VAL A 224 -0.62 9.16 -5.76
N THR A 225 -1.56 8.74 -6.59
CA THR A 225 -2.95 9.21 -6.51
C THR A 225 -3.55 8.82 -5.16
N LYS A 226 -3.84 9.80 -4.30
CA LYS A 226 -4.26 9.52 -2.92
C LYS A 226 -5.60 8.78 -2.86
N GLY A 227 -5.69 7.76 -2.00
CA GLY A 227 -6.91 6.97 -1.81
C GLY A 227 -7.28 6.04 -2.97
N CYS A 228 -6.39 5.80 -3.93
CA CYS A 228 -6.69 4.99 -5.11
C CYS A 228 -6.69 3.47 -4.89
N ALA A 229 -6.27 2.98 -3.72
CA ALA A 229 -6.34 1.57 -3.33
C ALA A 229 -6.53 1.40 -1.80
N PRO A 230 -7.74 1.62 -1.25
CA PRO A 230 -8.02 1.41 0.19
C PRO A 230 -7.89 -0.04 0.67
N TYR A 231 -7.94 -1.00 -0.25
CA TYR A 231 -7.89 -2.44 0.02
C TYR A 231 -6.62 -3.07 -0.57
N VAL A 232 -6.07 -4.09 0.11
CA VAL A 232 -4.85 -4.80 -0.28
C VAL A 232 -5.00 -5.43 -1.67
N GLU A 233 -6.18 -5.98 -1.99
CA GLU A 233 -6.49 -6.54 -3.30
C GLU A 233 -6.28 -5.52 -4.43
N TRP A 234 -6.58 -4.24 -4.16
CA TRP A 234 -6.45 -3.13 -5.11
C TRP A 234 -5.03 -2.59 -5.25
N LEU A 235 -4.06 -3.14 -4.51
CA LEU A 235 -2.64 -2.94 -4.82
C LEU A 235 -2.24 -3.67 -6.12
N GLY A 236 -3.05 -4.63 -6.60
CA GLY A 236 -2.89 -5.16 -7.95
C GLY A 236 -3.62 -4.30 -8.98
N GLN A 237 -2.91 -3.82 -10.00
CA GLN A 237 -3.49 -2.92 -11.01
C GLN A 237 -4.64 -3.55 -11.79
N LYS A 238 -4.61 -4.86 -11.99
CA LYS A 238 -5.66 -5.59 -12.73
C LYS A 238 -6.91 -5.81 -11.90
N GLU A 239 -6.76 -5.83 -10.58
CA GLU A 239 -7.82 -6.03 -9.61
C GLU A 239 -8.44 -4.71 -9.12
N ASN A 240 -7.75 -3.59 -9.32
CA ASN A 240 -8.21 -2.27 -8.95
C ASN A 240 -9.19 -1.70 -10.00
N PRO A 241 -10.41 -1.30 -9.63
CA PRO A 241 -11.39 -0.71 -10.55
C PRO A 241 -10.90 0.55 -11.31
N GLY A 242 -9.96 1.31 -10.72
CA GLY A 242 -9.37 2.49 -11.36
C GLY A 242 -8.09 2.21 -12.14
N GLY A 243 -7.63 0.95 -12.18
CA GLY A 243 -6.37 0.56 -12.83
C GLY A 243 -5.09 1.05 -12.11
N TYR A 244 -5.23 1.70 -10.95
CA TYR A 244 -4.12 2.04 -10.07
C TYR A 244 -3.63 0.81 -9.31
N GLY A 245 -2.43 0.87 -8.75
CA GLY A 245 -1.92 -0.22 -7.92
C GLY A 245 -0.41 -0.24 -7.87
N TRP A 246 0.11 -0.96 -6.88
CA TRP A 246 1.53 -1.16 -6.65
C TRP A 246 2.19 -1.98 -7.76
N ALA A 247 1.53 -3.06 -8.20
CA ALA A 247 2.11 -4.00 -9.15
C ALA A 247 1.16 -4.35 -10.30
N THR A 248 1.75 -4.67 -11.44
CA THR A 248 1.04 -5.07 -12.68
C THR A 248 0.72 -6.56 -12.74
N ALA A 249 1.32 -7.36 -11.86
CA ALA A 249 1.13 -8.80 -11.81
C ALA A 249 -0.31 -9.16 -11.43
N GLU A 250 -0.87 -10.17 -12.09
CA GLU A 250 -2.17 -10.72 -11.71
C GLU A 250 -2.13 -11.25 -10.29
N ARG A 251 -3.22 -11.04 -9.56
CA ARG A 251 -3.41 -11.50 -8.19
C ARG A 251 -2.36 -10.99 -7.21
N TYR A 252 -1.71 -9.86 -7.50
CA TYR A 252 -0.71 -9.30 -6.60
C TYR A 252 -1.28 -9.08 -5.19
N GLY A 253 -2.35 -8.29 -5.08
CA GLY A 253 -3.00 -8.01 -3.81
C GLY A 253 -3.56 -9.26 -3.13
N TYR A 254 -4.25 -10.13 -3.89
CA TYR A 254 -4.75 -11.41 -3.36
C TYR A 254 -3.65 -12.29 -2.76
N SER A 255 -2.46 -12.33 -3.37
CA SER A 255 -1.36 -13.12 -2.82
C SER A 255 -0.83 -12.57 -1.49
N ILE A 256 -0.93 -11.26 -1.27
CA ILE A 256 -0.60 -10.63 0.03
C ILE A 256 -1.67 -11.05 1.05
N VAL A 257 -2.96 -11.00 0.69
CA VAL A 257 -4.06 -11.44 1.56
C VAL A 257 -3.90 -12.91 1.97
N ASP A 258 -3.55 -13.79 1.02
CA ASP A 258 -3.27 -15.21 1.30
C ASP A 258 -2.09 -15.38 2.28
N MET A 259 -1.06 -14.55 2.17
CA MET A 259 0.09 -14.56 3.08
C MET A 259 -0.27 -14.00 4.47
N ILE A 260 -1.10 -12.95 4.55
CA ILE A 260 -1.63 -12.41 5.80
C ILE A 260 -2.47 -13.48 6.52
N ALA A 261 -3.32 -14.20 5.78
CA ALA A 261 -4.12 -15.29 6.35
C ALA A 261 -3.22 -16.34 7.01
N LYS A 262 -2.12 -16.74 6.37
CA LYS A 262 -1.11 -17.66 6.95
C LYS A 262 -0.41 -17.07 8.17
N LEU A 263 -0.08 -15.78 8.16
CA LEU A 263 0.51 -15.12 9.31
C LEU A 263 -0.43 -15.20 10.53
N LYS A 264 -1.71 -14.92 10.33
CA LYS A 264 -2.73 -14.87 11.41
C LYS A 264 -3.03 -16.23 12.05
N THR A 265 -2.65 -17.35 11.42
CA THR A 265 -2.82 -18.69 12.02
C THR A 265 -1.67 -19.11 12.93
N LEU A 266 -0.61 -18.30 13.03
CA LEU A 266 0.53 -18.58 13.90
C LEU A 266 0.19 -18.16 15.33
N ASN A 267 0.28 -19.11 16.27
CA ASN A 267 0.08 -18.90 17.70
C ASN A 267 1.40 -18.71 18.41
#